data_AF-A0A552AE82-F1
#
_entry.id   AF-A0A552AE82-F1
#
_cell.length_a   1.000
_cell.length_b   1.000
_cell.length_c   1.000
_cell.angle_alpha   90.00
_cell.angle_beta   90.00
_cell.angle_gamma   90.00
#
_symmetry.space_group_name_H-M   'P 1'
#
loop_
_entity.id
_entity.type
_entity.pdbx_description
1 polymer ?
#
loop_
_entity_poly.entity_id
_entity_poly.type
_entity_poly.pdbx_seq_one_letter_code
_entity_poly.pdbx_strand_id
1 'polypeptide(L)' 'MLLQDLKEEAVKLSPSERLALVSAIIESLQSTPIARPDRAGAIQRMRGLLKTDQLAPTDQEVAAMLEERRLEKYL' A
#
# COMPACT_ATOMS: atom_id res chain seq x y z
N MET A 1 -1.95 -2.92 30.72
CA MET A 1 -3.42 -2.82 30.63
C MET A 1 -3.88 -3.65 29.46
N LEU A 2 -4.97 -4.41 29.61
CA LEU A 2 -5.64 -5.03 28.47
C LEU A 2 -6.41 -3.95 27.71
N LEU A 3 -6.62 -4.16 26.40
CA LEU A 3 -7.38 -3.24 25.56
C LEU A 3 -8.83 -3.05 26.08
N GLN A 4 -9.36 -4.05 26.77
CA GLN A 4 -10.69 -4.02 27.36
C GLN A 4 -10.74 -3.02 28.52
N ASP A 5 -9.81 -3.10 29.47
CA ASP A 5 -9.67 -2.14 30.58
C ASP A 5 -9.56 -0.70 30.08
N LEU A 6 -8.81 -0.47 28.99
CA LEU A 6 -8.59 0.85 28.41
C LEU A 6 -9.85 1.44 27.77
N LYS A 7 -10.70 0.58 27.20
CA LYS A 7 -12.02 0.98 26.69
C LYS A 7 -12.96 1.35 27.83
N GLU A 8 -12.94 0.59 28.92
CA GLU A 8 -13.78 0.87 30.09
C GLU A 8 -13.42 2.21 30.74
N GLU A 9 -12.12 2.51 30.88
CA GLU A 9 -11.66 3.81 31.38
C GLU A 9 -11.97 4.96 30.41
N ALA A 10 -11.82 4.75 29.09
CA ALA A 10 -12.13 5.77 28.09
C ALA A 10 -13.62 6.16 28.08
N VAL A 11 -14.53 5.24 28.41
CA VAL A 11 -15.98 5.53 28.46
C VAL A 11 -16.35 6.38 29.69
N LYS A 12 -15.58 6.29 30.79
CA LYS A 12 -15.79 7.09 32.00
C LYS A 12 -15.43 8.57 31.83
N LEU A 13 -14.63 8.90 30.82
CA LEU A 13 -14.26 10.28 30.48
C LEU A 13 -15.47 11.11 30.04
N SER A 14 -15.40 12.42 30.27
CA SER A 14 -16.39 13.36 29.74
C SER A 14 -16.35 13.39 28.20
N PRO A 15 -17.42 13.86 27.52
CA PRO A 15 -17.45 13.93 26.06
C PRO A 15 -16.27 14.70 25.45
N SER A 16 -15.83 15.80 26.06
CA SER A 16 -14.69 16.61 25.60
C SER A 16 -13.36 15.88 25.75
N GLU A 17 -13.15 15.19 26.86
CA GLU A 17 -11.93 14.39 27.09
C GLU A 17 -11.84 13.20 26.14
N ARG A 18 -12.97 12.56 25.83
CA ARG A 18 -13.01 11.49 24.82
C ARG A 18 -12.60 12.00 23.44
N LEU A 19 -13.07 13.18 23.05
CA LEU A 19 -12.69 13.79 21.77
C LEU A 19 -11.19 14.15 21.76
N ALA A 20 -10.67 14.71 22.85
CA ALA A 20 -9.25 15.01 22.98
C ALA A 20 -8.38 13.73 22.89
N LEU A 21 -8.82 12.64 23.53
CA LEU A 21 -8.16 11.34 23.44
C LEU A 21 -8.18 10.78 22.01
N VAL A 22 -9.31 10.89 21.30
CA VAL A 22 -9.41 10.49 19.88
C VAL A 22 -8.43 11.29 19.02
N SER A 23 -8.38 12.61 19.18
CA SER A 23 -7.43 13.46 18.46
C SER A 23 -5.98 13.05 18.70
N ALA A 24 -5.59 12.81 19.95
CA ALA A 24 -4.24 12.39 20.30
C ALA A 24 -3.88 11.01 19.70
N ILE A 25 -4.83 10.07 19.68
CA ILE A 25 -4.64 8.76 19.03
C ILE A 25 -4.44 8.93 17.52
N ILE A 26 -5.27 9.74 16.86
CA ILE A 26 -5.18 10.00 15.42
C ILE A 26 -3.81 10.61 15.08
N GLU A 27 -3.36 11.61 15.85
CA GLU A 27 -2.07 12.27 15.65
C GLU A 27 -0.90 11.30 15.84
N SER A 28 -0.96 10.44 16.87
CA SER A 28 0.02 9.38 17.08
C SER A 28 0.11 8.42 15.89
N LEU A 29 -1.05 8.03 15.33
CA LEU A 29 -1.11 7.13 14.18
C LEU A 29 -0.62 7.78 12.88
N GLN A 30 -0.79 9.10 12.70
CA GLN A 30 -0.26 9.82 11.54
C GLN A 30 1.27 9.82 11.49
N SER A 31 1.93 9.83 12.65
CA SER A 31 3.39 9.73 12.74
C SER A 31 3.92 8.32 12.48
N THR A 32 3.03 7.31 12.48
CA THR A 32 3.40 5.93 12.19
C THR A 32 3.48 5.77 10.67
N PRO A 33 4.63 5.41 10.10
CA PRO A 33 4.73 5.13 8.68
C PRO A 33 3.84 3.93 8.37
N ILE A 34 2.64 4.20 7.86
CA ILE A 34 1.83 3.17 7.23
C ILE A 34 2.70 2.67 6.09
N ALA A 35 3.13 1.40 6.17
CA ALA A 35 3.84 0.75 5.09
C ALA A 35 2.95 0.84 3.86
N ARG A 36 3.19 1.86 3.01
CA ARG A 36 2.50 1.97 1.75
C ARG A 36 2.98 0.74 0.98
N PRO A 37 2.08 -0.17 0.56
CA PRO A 37 2.51 -1.26 -0.27
C PRO A 37 3.23 -0.65 -1.47
N ASP A 38 4.40 -1.18 -1.81
CA ASP A 38 5.15 -0.76 -2.99
C ASP A 38 4.35 -1.13 -4.25
N ARG A 39 3.36 -0.28 -4.53
CA ARG A 39 2.40 -0.47 -5.60
C ARG A 39 3.11 -0.34 -6.94
N ALA A 40 4.09 0.55 -7.03
CA ALA A 40 4.88 0.75 -8.23
C ALA A 40 5.69 -0.52 -8.56
N GLY A 41 6.44 -1.06 -7.59
CA GLY A 41 7.19 -2.30 -7.81
C GLY A 41 6.27 -3.52 -7.99
N ALA A 42 5.12 -3.57 -7.33
CA ALA A 42 4.12 -4.62 -7.57
C ALA A 42 3.59 -4.59 -9.01
N ILE A 43 3.21 -3.40 -9.51
CA ILE A 43 2.77 -3.21 -10.90
C ILE A 43 3.88 -3.59 -11.88
N GLN A 44 5.13 -3.21 -11.58
CA GLN A 44 6.28 -3.57 -12.42
C GLN A 44 6.50 -5.09 -12.50
N ARG A 45 6.37 -5.81 -11.38
CA ARG A 45 6.45 -7.28 -11.35
C ARG A 45 5.30 -7.96 -12.11
N MET A 46 4.13 -7.32 -12.15
CA MET A 46 2.94 -7.83 -12.86
C MET A 46 2.85 -7.37 -14.32
N ARG A 47 3.87 -6.67 -14.84
CA ARG A 47 3.92 -6.24 -16.24
C ARG A 47 3.74 -7.44 -17.18
N GLY A 48 2.75 -7.34 -18.07
CA GLY A 48 2.36 -8.42 -18.99
C GLY A 48 1.28 -9.37 -18.46
N LEU A 49 0.92 -9.30 -17.17
CA LEU A 49 -0.19 -10.06 -16.56
C LEU A 49 -1.43 -9.19 -16.34
N LEU A 50 -1.23 -7.88 -16.18
CA LEU A 50 -2.32 -6.93 -15.94
C LEU A 50 -3.09 -6.65 -17.22
N LYS A 51 -4.42 -6.57 -17.10
CA LYS A 51 -5.27 -6.06 -18.18
C LYS A 51 -4.88 -4.60 -18.46
N THR A 52 -4.69 -4.30 -19.74
CA THR A 52 -4.47 -2.93 -20.23
C THR A 52 -5.49 -2.62 -21.31
N ASP A 53 -5.78 -1.34 -21.54
CA ASP A 53 -6.66 -0.91 -22.64
C ASP A 53 -5.95 -0.95 -24.01
N GLN A 54 -4.67 -1.34 -24.03
CA GLN A 54 -3.90 -1.51 -25.25
C GLN A 54 -4.28 -2.81 -25.95
N LEU A 55 -4.14 -2.83 -27.27
CA LEU A 55 -4.30 -4.03 -28.08
C LEU A 55 -3.25 -5.06 -27.69
N ALA A 56 -3.57 -6.34 -27.92
CA ALA A 56 -2.57 -7.40 -27.76
C ALA A 56 -1.37 -7.13 -28.69
N PRO A 57 -0.13 -7.31 -28.21
CA PRO A 57 1.06 -7.07 -29.00
C PRO A 57 1.13 -8.05 -30.18
N THR A 58 1.68 -7.58 -31.29
CA THR A 58 1.99 -8.39 -32.46
C THR A 58 3.21 -9.27 -32.22
N ASP A 59 3.37 -10.34 -33.00
CA ASP A 59 4.51 -11.26 -32.87
C ASP A 59 5.87 -10.55 -32.98
N GLN A 60 5.97 -9.51 -33.82
CA GLN A 60 7.18 -8.70 -33.97
C GLN A 60 7.50 -7.88 -32.71
N GLU A 61 6.48 -7.29 -32.09
CA GLU A 61 6.63 -6.54 -30.84
C GLU A 61 6.99 -7.47 -29.68
N VAL A 62 6.40 -8.67 -29.64
CA VAL A 62 6.76 -9.70 -28.65
C VAL A 62 8.23 -10.12 -28.80
N ALA A 63 8.72 -10.30 -30.02
CA ALA A 63 10.12 -10.64 -30.27
C ALA A 63 11.07 -9.54 -29.76
N ALA A 64 10.73 -8.27 -29.97
CA ALA A 64 11.50 -7.14 -29.47
C ALA A 64 11.51 -7.07 -27.93
N MET A 65 10.34 -7.27 -27.29
CA MET A 65 10.20 -7.30 -25.82
C MET A 65 11.05 -8.42 -25.18
N LEU A 66 11.13 -9.58 -25.82
CA LEU A 66 11.94 -10.70 -25.34
C LEU A 66 13.45 -10.43 -25.45
N GLU A 67 13.88 -9.73 -26.49
CA GLU A 67 15.28 -9.36 -26.67
C GLU A 67 15.72 -8.29 -25.66
N GLU A 68 14.90 -7.26 -25.43
CA GLU A 68 15.14 -6.24 -24.38
C GLU A 68 15.27 -6.90 -23.00
N ARG A 69 14.33 -7.79 -22.65
CA ARG A 69 14.38 -8.61 -21.42
C ARG A 69 15.65 -9.46 -21.32
N ARG A 70 16.15 -9.99 -22.44
CA ARG A 70 17.36 -10.80 -22.48
C ARG A 70 18.58 -9.93 -22.17
N LEU A 71 18.67 -8.74 -22.75
CA LEU A 71 19.76 -7.78 -22.48
C LEU A 71 19.77 -7.32 -21.02
N GLU A 72 18.61 -6.93 -20.48
CA GLU A 72 18.46 -6.54 -19.08
C GLU A 72 18.91 -7.63 -18.09
N LYS A 73 18.74 -8.91 -18.45
CA LYS A 73 19.14 -10.04 -17.59
C LYS A 73 20.67 -10.19 -17.48
N TYR A 74 21.41 -9.79 -18.52
CA TYR A 74 22.85 -10.01 -18.62
C TYR A 74 23.68 -8.73 -18.41
N LEU A 75 23.02 -7.60 -18.14
CA LEU A 75 23.62 -6.37 -17.62
C LEU A 75 23.66 -6.39 -16.08
#